data_AF-A0A0B8NV33-F1
#
_entry.id   AF-A0A0B8NV33-F1
#
_cell.length_a   1.000
_cell.length_b   1.000
_cell.length_c   1.000
_cell.angle_alpha   90.00
_cell.angle_beta   90.00
_cell.angle_gamma   90.00
#
_symmetry.space_group_name_H-M   'P 1'
#
loop_
_entity.id
_entity.type
_entity.pdbx_description
1 polymer ?
#
loop_
_entity_poly.entity_id
_entity_poly.type
_entity_poly.pdbx_seq_one_letter_code
_entity_poly.pdbx_strand_id
1 'polypeptide(L)'
;MLGYVSRINDRDMQRLIREDKEQDYKATKDIGKLGIERYYEDVLHGKPGYQEVEVNSRGRIIRTLKYEPPIPGDDIVLNIDIKLQKYLFNLLDNYRGSAVVLDPKTDAVLAMVSSPSYDPNAFVHGISGKAYRSLLNDKNRPLVNRATLGIYPPASTVKPFIAVAALQEKVITPNTTRNDPGYWRIPNSKTRPFRDWLRWGHGVVDIEKALEESVDTFFYQIAYDLGIDRLSTWMQQFGFGDYSGIDLYEESKANMPTREWKMARHRTPWYKGDTIPVGIGQGYWTATPIQIAKATSVLINDGKVMAPQLLHSKIHHSDEGNTEEVAEVETFPPITG
;
A
#
# COMPACT_ATOMS: atom_id res chain seq x y z
N MET A 1 6.98 -1.37 8.44
CA MET A 1 6.77 0.08 8.32
C MET A 1 8.08 0.80 8.50
N LEU A 2 8.66 0.90 9.70
CA LEU A 2 9.94 1.62 9.90
C LEU A 2 11.07 1.08 9.01
N GLY A 3 11.29 -0.23 9.08
CA GLY A 3 12.39 -0.87 8.38
C GLY A 3 13.65 -0.93 9.22
N TYR A 4 14.80 -0.94 8.56
CA TYR A 4 16.09 -0.95 9.22
C TYR A 4 17.19 -0.46 8.28
N VAL A 5 18.24 0.07 8.90
CA VAL A 5 19.52 0.39 8.27
C VAL A 5 20.46 -0.80 8.42
N SER A 6 21.19 -1.15 7.35
CA SER A 6 22.25 -2.16 7.45
C SER A 6 23.35 -1.93 6.42
N ARG A 7 24.46 -2.66 6.57
CA ARG A 7 25.65 -2.54 5.73
C ARG A 7 25.33 -2.45 4.24
N ILE A 8 25.95 -1.46 3.60
CA ILE A 8 25.94 -1.26 2.15
C ILE A 8 26.52 -2.49 1.46
N ASN A 9 25.82 -2.99 0.45
CA ASN A 9 26.27 -4.05 -0.45
C ASN A 9 26.44 -3.49 -1.87
N ASP A 10 26.96 -4.33 -2.77
CA ASP A 10 27.27 -3.91 -4.15
C ASP A 10 26.04 -3.39 -4.93
N ARG A 11 24.83 -3.88 -4.64
CA ARG A 11 23.60 -3.38 -5.28
C ARG A 11 23.23 -2.00 -4.79
N ASP A 12 23.47 -1.72 -3.51
CA ASP A 12 23.25 -0.39 -2.96
C ASP A 12 24.26 0.60 -3.56
N MET A 13 25.54 0.22 -3.68
CA MET A 13 26.54 1.05 -4.37
C MET A 13 26.18 1.30 -5.83
N GLN A 14 25.75 0.28 -6.57
CA GLN A 14 25.27 0.45 -7.94
C GLN A 14 24.06 1.38 -8.02
N ARG A 15 23.16 1.35 -7.02
CA ARG A 15 22.03 2.29 -6.94
C ARG A 15 22.54 3.70 -6.69
N LEU A 16 23.39 3.92 -5.70
CA LEU A 16 23.96 5.22 -5.36
C LEU A 16 24.73 5.84 -6.53
N ILE A 17 25.49 5.04 -7.29
CA ILE A 17 26.19 5.50 -8.49
C ILE A 17 25.18 5.93 -9.57
N ARG A 18 24.12 5.15 -9.81
CA ARG A 18 23.09 5.52 -10.80
C ARG A 18 22.29 6.76 -10.42
N GLU A 19 22.19 7.05 -9.12
CA GLU A 19 21.50 8.22 -8.58
C GLU A 19 22.46 9.41 -8.35
N ASP A 20 23.73 9.30 -8.77
CA ASP A 20 24.78 10.32 -8.58
C ASP A 20 25.06 10.70 -7.11
N LYS A 21 24.80 9.78 -6.17
CA LYS A 21 24.97 9.97 -4.71
C LYS A 21 26.22 9.31 -4.14
N GLU A 22 27.04 8.63 -4.93
CA GLU A 22 28.22 7.89 -4.44
C GLU A 22 29.16 8.76 -3.59
N GLN A 23 29.33 10.03 -3.96
CA GLN A 23 30.25 10.94 -3.26
C GLN A 23 29.82 11.15 -1.80
N ASP A 24 28.52 11.24 -1.53
CA ASP A 24 27.97 11.48 -0.20
C ASP A 24 28.10 10.26 0.72
N TYR A 25 28.37 9.08 0.14
CA TYR A 25 28.44 7.81 0.88
C TYR A 25 29.87 7.29 1.05
N LYS A 26 30.91 8.03 0.68
CA LYS A 26 32.31 7.57 0.81
C LYS A 26 32.72 7.18 2.23
N ALA A 27 32.19 7.88 3.23
CA ALA A 27 32.44 7.61 4.65
C ALA A 27 31.31 6.82 5.33
N THR A 28 30.21 6.60 4.62
CA THR A 28 28.99 5.94 5.11
C THR A 28 29.05 4.45 4.77
N LYS A 29 28.75 3.58 5.74
CA LYS A 29 28.87 2.12 5.57
C LYS A 29 27.54 1.38 5.62
N ASP A 30 26.49 2.04 6.06
CA ASP A 30 25.16 1.48 6.25
C ASP A 30 24.13 2.37 5.54
N ILE A 31 23.02 1.78 5.12
CA ILE A 31 21.96 2.46 4.36
C ILE A 31 20.62 1.79 4.66
N GLY A 32 19.53 2.56 4.62
CA GLY A 32 18.15 2.10 4.74
C GLY A 32 17.81 1.02 3.71
N LYS A 33 17.32 -0.13 4.18
CA LYS A 33 17.04 -1.29 3.31
C LYS A 33 15.60 -1.45 2.90
N LEU A 34 14.68 -1.02 3.74
CA LEU A 34 13.24 -1.06 3.51
C LEU A 34 12.54 -0.07 4.42
N GLY A 35 11.24 0.12 4.23
CA GLY A 35 10.47 0.95 5.12
C GLY A 35 10.77 2.44 4.96
N ILE A 36 10.41 3.19 5.99
CA ILE A 36 10.71 4.62 6.15
C ILE A 36 12.22 4.90 6.05
N GLU A 37 13.05 4.05 6.67
CA GLU A 37 14.51 4.20 6.63
C GLU A 37 15.04 4.26 5.19
N ARG A 38 14.45 3.46 4.27
CA ARG A 38 14.84 3.49 2.86
C ARG A 38 14.14 4.59 2.08
N TYR A 39 12.86 4.84 2.34
CA TYR A 39 12.09 5.82 1.57
C TYR A 39 12.60 7.24 1.80
N TYR A 40 12.91 7.57 3.05
CA TYR A 40 13.45 8.87 3.45
C TYR A 40 14.97 8.85 3.67
N GLU A 41 15.68 7.89 3.07
CA GLU A 41 17.15 7.76 3.20
C GLU A 41 17.87 9.09 2.94
N ASP A 42 17.52 9.79 1.86
CA ASP A 42 18.18 11.04 1.48
C ASP A 42 17.99 12.16 2.52
N VAL A 43 16.86 12.15 3.21
CA VAL A 43 16.53 13.12 4.27
C VAL A 43 17.24 12.75 5.57
N LEU A 44 17.25 11.46 5.91
CA LEU A 44 17.82 10.91 7.14
C LEU A 44 19.36 10.85 7.12
N HIS A 45 19.97 10.72 5.95
CA HIS A 45 21.41 10.52 5.82
C HIS A 45 22.23 11.80 6.13
N GLY A 46 21.73 12.96 5.71
CA GLY A 46 22.43 14.24 5.83
C GLY A 46 23.51 14.42 4.78
N LYS A 47 24.54 15.23 5.09
CA LYS A 47 25.68 15.48 4.18
C LYS A 47 27.00 15.22 4.88
N PRO A 48 27.92 14.45 4.29
CA PRO A 48 29.22 14.22 4.88
C PRO A 48 30.06 15.51 4.88
N GLY A 49 30.79 15.72 5.95
CA GLY A 49 31.86 16.70 6.02
C GLY A 49 33.18 16.14 5.52
N TYR A 50 34.25 16.92 5.59
CA TYR A 50 35.59 16.46 5.28
C TYR A 50 36.66 17.14 6.12
N GLN A 51 37.83 16.51 6.17
CA GLN A 51 39.02 17.07 6.80
C GLN A 51 40.20 17.01 5.84
N GLU A 52 40.91 18.12 5.71
CA GLU A 52 42.22 18.18 5.07
C GLU A 52 43.28 17.96 6.16
N VAL A 53 44.07 16.90 6.02
CA VAL A 53 45.08 16.52 7.02
C VAL A 53 46.46 16.47 6.39
N GLU A 54 47.47 17.01 7.08
CA GLU A 54 48.86 16.86 6.69
C GLU A 54 49.38 15.50 7.19
N VAL A 55 49.98 14.72 6.30
CA VAL A 55 50.53 13.39 6.62
C VAL A 55 52.04 13.35 6.39
N ASN A 56 52.75 12.60 7.24
CA ASN A 56 54.18 12.36 7.03
C ASN A 56 54.44 11.29 5.95
N SER A 57 55.72 11.05 5.62
CA SER A 57 56.13 10.02 4.66
C SER A 57 55.73 8.58 5.02
N ARG A 58 55.25 8.34 6.26
CA ARG A 58 54.73 7.05 6.73
C ARG A 58 53.20 7.00 6.80
N GLY A 59 52.50 8.02 6.29
CA GLY A 59 51.03 8.09 6.26
C GLY A 59 50.37 8.40 7.62
N ARG A 60 51.12 8.89 8.61
CA ARG A 60 50.54 9.30 9.90
C ARG A 60 50.12 10.76 9.84
N ILE A 61 48.94 11.05 10.38
CA ILE A 61 48.39 12.40 10.52
C ILE A 61 49.27 13.22 11.47
N ILE A 62 49.77 14.37 11.00
CA ILE A 62 50.54 15.34 11.79
C ILE A 62 49.60 16.40 12.36
N ARG A 63 48.74 17.00 11.53
CA ARG A 63 47.75 18.03 11.91
C ARG A 63 46.61 18.14 10.91
N THR A 64 45.50 18.72 11.34
CA THR A 64 44.36 19.09 10.48
C THR A 64 44.53 20.53 9.99
N LEU A 65 44.48 20.73 8.68
CA LEU A 65 44.62 22.02 8.01
C LEU A 65 43.27 22.73 7.85
N LYS A 66 42.25 21.95 7.48
CA LYS A 66 40.88 22.41 7.29
C LYS A 66 39.92 21.34 7.78
N TYR A 67 38.84 21.76 8.39
CA TYR A 67 37.77 20.88 8.84
C TYR A 67 36.44 21.53 8.46
N GLU A 68 35.65 20.80 7.69
CA GLU A 68 34.26 21.15 7.38
C GLU A 68 33.38 20.08 8.03
N PRO A 69 32.62 20.42 9.08
CA PRO A 69 31.81 19.45 9.80
C PRO A 69 30.71 18.86 8.90
N PRO A 70 30.28 17.61 9.15
CA PRO A 70 29.11 17.06 8.49
C PRO A 70 27.84 17.81 8.91
N ILE A 71 26.85 17.81 8.02
CA ILE A 71 25.49 18.27 8.32
C ILE A 71 24.66 17.03 8.65
N PRO A 72 24.07 16.93 9.86
CA PRO A 72 23.21 15.80 10.20
C PRO A 72 22.00 15.75 9.26
N GLY A 73 21.44 14.56 9.06
CA GLY A 73 20.13 14.43 8.41
C GLY A 73 19.04 15.06 9.26
N ASP A 74 17.89 15.29 8.63
CA ASP A 74 16.72 15.83 9.33
C ASP A 74 16.09 14.73 10.21
N ASP A 75 15.60 15.11 11.38
CA ASP A 75 14.69 14.23 12.12
C ASP A 75 13.33 14.20 11.38
N ILE A 76 12.68 13.04 11.37
CA ILE A 76 11.33 12.88 10.82
C ILE A 76 10.34 12.53 11.93
N VAL A 77 9.17 13.16 11.89
CA VAL A 77 8.03 12.83 12.73
C VAL A 77 7.04 12.04 11.88
N LEU A 78 6.57 10.92 12.40
CA LEU A 78 5.56 10.08 11.72
C LEU A 78 4.18 10.31 12.33
N ASN A 79 3.13 10.13 11.52
CA ASN A 79 1.72 10.14 11.93
C ASN A 79 1.34 8.95 12.84
N ILE A 80 2.28 8.04 13.11
CA ILE A 80 2.04 6.77 13.79
C ILE A 80 1.81 6.98 15.29
N ASP A 81 0.65 6.54 15.78
CA ASP A 81 0.42 6.38 17.21
C ASP A 81 1.05 5.05 17.67
N ILE A 82 2.14 5.15 18.41
CA ILE A 82 2.90 3.99 18.90
C ILE A 82 2.08 3.09 19.84
N LYS A 83 1.11 3.62 20.59
CA LYS A 83 0.24 2.83 21.47
C LYS A 83 -0.75 2.04 20.63
N LEU A 84 -1.37 2.67 19.64
CA LEU A 84 -2.28 2.00 18.69
C LEU A 84 -1.55 0.92 17.88
N GLN A 85 -0.36 1.24 17.35
CA GLN A 85 0.48 0.30 16.61
C GLN A 85 0.79 -0.96 17.43
N LYS A 86 1.21 -0.80 18.70
CA LYS A 86 1.50 -1.91 19.61
C LYS A 86 0.24 -2.70 19.97
N TYR A 87 -0.87 -2.01 20.21
CA TYR A 87 -2.15 -2.66 20.50
C TYR A 87 -2.59 -3.57 19.34
N LEU A 88 -2.58 -3.05 18.11
CA LEU A 88 -2.94 -3.82 16.91
C LEU A 88 -1.94 -4.96 16.64
N PHE A 89 -0.65 -4.75 16.87
CA PHE A 89 0.36 -5.80 16.76
C PHE A 89 0.07 -6.97 17.71
N ASN A 90 -0.23 -6.68 18.98
CA ASN A 90 -0.56 -7.71 19.96
C ASN A 90 -1.85 -8.45 19.63
N LEU A 91 -2.86 -7.77 19.06
CA LEU A 91 -4.08 -8.43 18.57
C LEU A 91 -3.81 -9.42 17.43
N LEU A 92 -2.75 -9.19 16.64
CA LEU A 92 -2.37 -10.01 15.49
C LEU A 92 -1.26 -11.03 15.77
N ASP A 93 -0.76 -11.14 17.00
CA ASP A 93 0.44 -11.91 17.35
C ASP A 93 0.38 -13.39 16.88
N ASN A 94 -0.80 -14.00 16.93
CA ASN A 94 -1.01 -15.40 16.51
C ASN A 94 -1.57 -15.57 15.09
N TYR A 95 -1.70 -14.48 14.32
CA TYR A 95 -2.37 -14.49 13.02
C TYR A 95 -1.46 -13.98 11.92
N ARG A 96 -1.54 -14.63 10.75
CA ARG A 96 -1.01 -14.05 9.51
C ARG A 96 -2.01 -13.02 9.02
N GLY A 97 -1.70 -11.74 9.22
CA GLY A 97 -2.66 -10.67 8.97
C GLY A 97 -2.00 -9.32 8.82
N SER A 98 -2.85 -8.32 8.56
CA SER A 98 -2.45 -6.93 8.44
C SER A 98 -3.56 -6.05 8.99
N ALA A 99 -3.19 -4.90 9.55
CA ALA A 99 -4.11 -3.84 9.90
C ALA A 99 -3.55 -2.51 9.41
N VAL A 100 -4.40 -1.66 8.84
CA VAL A 100 -4.09 -0.29 8.43
C VAL A 100 -5.16 0.60 9.03
N VAL A 101 -4.76 1.68 9.70
CA VAL A 101 -5.66 2.68 10.26
C VAL A 101 -5.24 4.03 9.70
N LEU A 102 -6.19 4.70 9.05
CA LEU A 102 -6.03 6.03 8.49
C LEU A 102 -6.91 7.03 9.25
N ASP A 103 -6.46 8.27 9.42
CA ASP A 103 -7.38 9.39 9.62
C ASP A 103 -7.97 9.75 8.25
N PRO A 104 -9.27 9.54 8.00
CA PRO A 104 -9.84 9.82 6.69
C PRO A 104 -9.71 11.30 6.31
N LYS A 105 -9.62 12.25 7.25
CA LYS A 105 -9.57 13.68 6.88
C LYS A 105 -8.29 14.07 6.15
N THR A 106 -7.19 13.35 6.41
CA THR A 106 -5.84 13.68 5.93
C THR A 106 -5.14 12.51 5.25
N ASP A 107 -5.72 11.31 5.30
CA ASP A 107 -5.08 10.04 4.96
C ASP A 107 -3.77 9.76 5.74
N ALA A 108 -3.59 10.41 6.89
CA ALA A 108 -2.50 10.13 7.80
C ALA A 108 -2.57 8.69 8.32
N VAL A 109 -1.48 7.94 8.18
CA VAL A 109 -1.39 6.55 8.64
C VAL A 109 -1.11 6.54 10.14
N LEU A 110 -2.15 6.27 10.93
CA LEU A 110 -2.08 6.21 12.40
C LEU A 110 -1.48 4.89 12.90
N ALA A 111 -1.71 3.81 12.16
CA ALA A 111 -1.07 2.52 12.42
C ALA A 111 -1.03 1.67 11.14
N MET A 112 0.07 0.93 10.96
CA MET A 112 0.24 -0.03 9.88
C MET A 112 1.03 -1.24 10.36
N VAL A 113 0.31 -2.34 10.55
CA VAL A 113 0.82 -3.57 11.13
C VAL A 113 0.78 -4.70 10.11
N SER A 114 1.84 -5.49 10.06
CA SER A 114 1.91 -6.77 9.34
C SER A 114 2.41 -7.85 10.30
N SER A 115 1.68 -8.96 10.38
CA SER A 115 1.98 -10.09 11.26
C SER A 115 2.10 -11.41 10.47
N PRO A 116 3.02 -12.31 10.84
CA PRO A 116 4.07 -12.13 11.86
C PRO A 116 5.12 -11.11 11.42
N SER A 117 5.82 -10.54 12.41
CA SER A 117 6.95 -9.62 12.19
C SER A 117 8.26 -10.28 12.63
N TYR A 118 9.34 -9.51 12.66
CA TYR A 118 10.67 -9.91 13.09
C TYR A 118 11.37 -8.75 13.77
N ASP A 119 12.44 -9.03 14.51
CA ASP A 119 13.25 -7.99 15.15
C ASP A 119 14.18 -7.32 14.13
N PRO A 120 14.00 -6.01 13.81
CA PRO A 120 14.88 -5.29 12.88
C PRO A 120 16.30 -5.13 13.44
N ASN A 121 16.50 -5.14 14.76
CA ASN A 121 17.83 -4.98 15.37
C ASN A 121 18.79 -6.09 14.97
N ALA A 122 18.26 -7.27 14.63
CA ALA A 122 19.06 -8.38 14.12
C ALA A 122 19.82 -8.05 12.83
N PHE A 123 19.38 -7.05 12.06
CA PHE A 123 19.99 -6.66 10.78
C PHE A 123 21.03 -5.55 10.89
N VAL A 124 20.94 -4.69 11.91
CA VAL A 124 21.76 -3.47 12.07
C VAL A 124 23.25 -3.79 12.03
N HIS A 125 23.70 -4.78 12.79
CA HIS A 125 25.11 -5.21 12.84
C HIS A 125 25.43 -6.41 11.94
N GLY A 126 24.52 -6.74 11.02
CA GLY A 126 24.62 -7.91 10.16
C GLY A 126 23.99 -9.16 10.79
N ILE A 127 22.85 -9.56 10.23
CA ILE A 127 22.14 -10.76 10.66
C ILE A 127 22.95 -12.04 10.42
N SER A 128 22.97 -12.94 11.40
CA SER A 128 23.63 -14.25 11.21
C SER A 128 22.96 -15.05 10.09
N GLY A 129 23.75 -15.80 9.32
CA GLY A 129 23.21 -16.64 8.24
C GLY A 129 22.18 -17.67 8.73
N LYS A 130 22.27 -18.13 9.97
CA LYS A 130 21.26 -19.02 10.59
C LYS A 130 19.95 -18.28 10.84
N ALA A 131 19.98 -17.11 11.47
CA ALA A 131 18.79 -16.33 11.77
C ALA A 131 18.10 -15.87 10.47
N TYR A 132 18.87 -15.39 9.50
CA TYR A 132 18.33 -14.97 8.21
C TYR A 132 17.67 -16.12 7.44
N ARG A 133 18.31 -17.30 7.39
CA ARG A 133 17.69 -18.50 6.81
C ARG A 133 16.42 -18.92 7.54
N SER A 134 16.32 -18.72 8.85
CA SER A 134 15.10 -18.98 9.61
C SER A 134 13.96 -18.09 9.13
N LEU A 135 14.20 -16.78 8.94
CA LEU A 135 13.20 -15.84 8.43
C LEU A 135 12.79 -16.14 6.98
N LEU A 136 13.75 -16.50 6.13
CA LEU A 136 13.49 -16.86 4.73
C LEU A 136 12.65 -18.13 4.58
N ASN A 137 12.92 -19.14 5.43
CA ASN A 137 12.28 -20.45 5.35
C ASN A 137 11.00 -20.55 6.19
N ASP A 138 10.67 -19.51 6.96
CA ASP A 138 9.43 -19.47 7.73
C ASP A 138 8.22 -19.49 6.79
N LYS A 139 7.37 -20.52 6.96
CA LYS A 139 6.12 -20.70 6.19
C LYS A 139 5.16 -19.52 6.36
N ASN A 140 5.26 -18.81 7.48
CA ASN A 140 4.47 -17.63 7.78
C ASN A 140 5.02 -16.36 7.16
N ARG A 141 6.17 -16.39 6.46
CA ARG A 141 6.72 -15.27 5.67
C ARG A 141 6.73 -13.92 6.43
N PRO A 142 7.50 -13.79 7.52
CA PRO A 142 7.55 -12.57 8.33
C PRO A 142 8.21 -11.38 7.60
N LEU A 143 9.04 -11.64 6.57
CA LEU A 143 9.69 -10.60 5.77
C LEU A 143 8.74 -9.85 4.83
N VAL A 144 7.52 -10.34 4.61
CA VAL A 144 6.53 -9.71 3.73
C VAL A 144 5.75 -8.67 4.50
N ASN A 145 5.80 -7.41 4.06
CA ASN A 145 4.88 -6.37 4.53
C ASN A 145 3.49 -6.62 3.93
N ARG A 146 2.59 -7.26 4.68
CA ARG A 146 1.25 -7.62 4.19
C ARG A 146 0.36 -6.40 3.93
N ALA A 147 0.64 -5.25 4.55
CA ALA A 147 -0.16 -4.04 4.37
C ALA A 147 -0.06 -3.51 2.94
N THR A 148 1.13 -3.57 2.34
CA THR A 148 1.46 -2.95 1.05
C THR A 148 1.83 -3.98 -0.03
N LEU A 149 2.26 -5.19 0.35
CA LEU A 149 2.62 -6.28 -0.58
C LEU A 149 1.68 -7.49 -0.48
N GLY A 150 0.77 -7.52 0.50
CA GLY A 150 -0.20 -8.60 0.63
C GLY A 150 -1.27 -8.48 -0.45
N ILE A 151 -1.24 -9.37 -1.43
CA ILE A 151 -2.17 -9.36 -2.56
C ILE A 151 -3.28 -10.39 -2.30
N TYR A 152 -4.51 -9.91 -2.13
CA TYR A 152 -5.68 -10.75 -1.84
C TYR A 152 -6.86 -10.34 -2.72
N PRO A 153 -7.79 -11.24 -3.05
CA PRO A 153 -9.10 -10.83 -3.53
C PRO A 153 -9.75 -9.93 -2.46
N PRO A 154 -10.13 -8.68 -2.78
CA PRO A 154 -10.77 -7.81 -1.78
C PRO A 154 -12.16 -8.31 -1.38
N ALA A 155 -12.78 -9.18 -2.20
CA ALA A 155 -14.08 -9.77 -1.94
C ALA A 155 -15.14 -8.69 -1.63
N SER A 156 -16.09 -8.98 -0.74
CA SER A 156 -17.26 -8.13 -0.49
C SER A 156 -16.94 -6.74 0.07
N THR A 157 -15.70 -6.45 0.49
CA THR A 157 -15.32 -5.10 0.97
C THR A 157 -15.43 -4.04 -0.12
N VAL A 158 -15.52 -4.44 -1.39
CA VAL A 158 -15.62 -3.50 -2.52
C VAL A 158 -17.05 -3.09 -2.86
N LYS A 159 -18.05 -3.78 -2.31
CA LYS A 159 -19.48 -3.58 -2.62
C LYS A 159 -19.91 -2.11 -2.44
N PRO A 160 -19.50 -1.37 -1.38
CA PRO A 160 -19.82 0.05 -1.26
C PRO A 160 -19.31 0.90 -2.44
N PHE A 161 -18.08 0.68 -2.91
CA PHE A 161 -17.51 1.44 -4.03
C PHE A 161 -18.23 1.12 -5.35
N ILE A 162 -18.55 -0.16 -5.57
CA ILE A 162 -19.31 -0.58 -6.75
C ILE A 162 -20.73 0.00 -6.73
N ALA A 163 -21.35 0.11 -5.55
CA ALA A 163 -22.67 0.71 -5.39
C ALA A 163 -22.67 2.19 -5.81
N VAL A 164 -21.68 2.97 -5.37
CA VAL A 164 -21.49 4.36 -5.80
C VAL A 164 -21.37 4.45 -7.32
N ALA A 165 -20.48 3.65 -7.92
CA ALA A 165 -20.32 3.60 -9.36
C ALA A 165 -21.64 3.26 -10.08
N ALA A 166 -22.38 2.28 -9.57
CA ALA A 166 -23.62 1.80 -10.18
C ALA A 166 -24.76 2.84 -10.14
N LEU A 167 -24.87 3.57 -9.02
CA LEU A 167 -25.81 4.68 -8.87
C LEU A 167 -25.46 5.83 -9.82
N GLN A 168 -24.17 6.18 -9.90
CA GLN A 168 -23.73 7.31 -10.69
C GLN A 168 -23.82 7.06 -12.20
N GLU A 169 -23.55 5.82 -12.59
CA GLU A 169 -23.72 5.32 -13.95
C GLU A 169 -25.19 5.01 -14.29
N LYS A 170 -26.11 5.28 -13.36
CA LYS A 170 -27.58 5.09 -13.49
C LYS A 170 -27.98 3.69 -13.94
N VAL A 171 -27.15 2.68 -13.66
CA VAL A 171 -27.51 1.27 -13.90
C VAL A 171 -28.44 0.73 -12.82
N ILE A 172 -28.43 1.39 -11.65
CA ILE A 172 -29.42 1.24 -10.59
C ILE A 172 -29.83 2.63 -10.10
N THR A 173 -30.93 2.66 -9.35
CA THR A 173 -31.41 3.80 -8.55
C THR A 173 -31.55 3.35 -7.10
N PRO A 174 -31.67 4.27 -6.13
CA PRO A 174 -31.93 3.88 -4.73
C PRO A 174 -33.18 3.00 -4.55
N ASN A 175 -34.17 3.12 -5.45
CA ASN A 175 -35.41 2.34 -5.41
C ASN A 175 -35.35 1.05 -6.25
N THR A 176 -34.20 0.73 -6.86
CA THR A 176 -34.07 -0.48 -7.68
C THR A 176 -34.10 -1.70 -6.78
N THR A 177 -35.12 -2.55 -6.97
CA THR A 177 -35.25 -3.83 -6.29
C THR A 177 -35.04 -4.99 -7.25
N ARG A 178 -34.47 -6.08 -6.74
CA ARG A 178 -34.24 -7.33 -7.47
C ARG A 178 -34.60 -8.50 -6.58
N ASN A 179 -35.15 -9.56 -7.18
CA ASN A 179 -35.42 -10.79 -6.45
C ASN A 179 -34.17 -11.69 -6.48
N ASP A 180 -33.71 -12.10 -5.31
CA ASP A 180 -32.58 -12.99 -5.10
C ASP A 180 -33.07 -14.40 -4.70
N PRO A 181 -33.02 -15.39 -5.61
CA PRO A 181 -33.31 -16.79 -5.32
C PRO A 181 -32.09 -17.59 -4.82
N GLY A 182 -30.98 -16.93 -4.47
CA GLY A 182 -29.72 -17.54 -4.03
C GLY A 182 -28.75 -17.84 -5.17
N TYR A 183 -29.06 -17.38 -6.38
CA TYR A 183 -28.18 -17.47 -7.54
C TYR A 183 -28.56 -16.48 -8.65
N TRP A 184 -27.59 -16.21 -9.52
CA TRP A 184 -27.75 -15.38 -10.71
C TRP A 184 -27.18 -16.09 -11.95
N ARG A 185 -27.74 -15.84 -13.13
CA ARG A 185 -27.28 -16.41 -14.41
C ARG A 185 -27.13 -15.33 -15.46
N ILE A 186 -26.11 -15.45 -16.31
CA ILE A 186 -25.95 -14.56 -17.46
C ILE A 186 -27.19 -14.72 -18.36
N PRO A 187 -27.88 -13.62 -18.71
CA PRO A 187 -29.05 -13.68 -19.59
C PRO A 187 -28.73 -14.39 -20.91
N ASN A 188 -29.68 -15.22 -21.38
CA ASN A 188 -29.58 -15.96 -22.64
C ASN A 188 -28.33 -16.85 -22.77
N SER A 189 -27.79 -17.34 -21.66
CA SER A 189 -26.59 -18.18 -21.62
C SER A 189 -26.87 -19.55 -21.01
N LYS A 190 -26.16 -20.59 -21.48
CA LYS A 190 -26.13 -21.93 -20.86
C LYS A 190 -25.06 -22.05 -19.75
N THR A 191 -24.53 -20.93 -19.27
CA THR A 191 -23.52 -20.90 -18.21
C THR A 191 -24.08 -21.42 -16.90
N ARG A 192 -23.18 -21.96 -16.06
CA ARG A 192 -23.52 -22.33 -14.69
C ARG A 192 -23.95 -21.08 -13.91
N PRO A 193 -24.92 -21.19 -13.00
CA PRO A 193 -25.29 -20.08 -12.13
C PRO A 193 -24.14 -19.67 -11.21
N PHE A 194 -23.97 -18.36 -11.04
CA PHE A 194 -23.18 -17.75 -9.99
C PHE A 194 -24.02 -17.78 -8.71
N ARG A 195 -23.47 -18.31 -7.63
CA ARG A 195 -24.24 -18.57 -6.40
C ARG A 195 -24.06 -17.42 -5.43
N ASP A 196 -25.14 -17.11 -4.74
CA ASP A 196 -25.06 -16.30 -3.53
C ASP A 196 -24.43 -17.10 -2.38
N TRP A 197 -23.91 -16.41 -1.37
CA TRP A 197 -23.50 -17.05 -0.12
C TRP A 197 -24.70 -17.64 0.63
N LEU A 198 -25.88 -17.02 0.53
CA LEU A 198 -27.13 -17.53 1.09
C LEU A 198 -27.84 -18.45 0.09
N ARG A 199 -27.85 -19.75 0.40
CA ARG A 199 -28.31 -20.80 -0.53
C ARG A 199 -29.75 -20.61 -1.06
N TRP A 200 -30.65 -20.07 -0.23
CA TRP A 200 -32.06 -19.84 -0.59
C TRP A 200 -32.36 -18.39 -0.99
N GLY A 201 -31.32 -17.54 -1.00
CA GLY A 201 -31.42 -16.14 -1.35
C GLY A 201 -32.08 -15.26 -0.28
N HIS A 202 -32.01 -13.96 -0.55
CA HIS A 202 -32.47 -12.90 0.34
C HIS A 202 -33.87 -12.37 -0.03
N GLY A 203 -34.54 -12.94 -1.04
CA GLY A 203 -35.85 -12.49 -1.50
C GLY A 203 -35.77 -11.15 -2.24
N VAL A 204 -36.65 -10.21 -1.95
CA VAL A 204 -36.57 -8.86 -2.54
C VAL A 204 -35.43 -8.09 -1.85
N VAL A 205 -34.53 -7.55 -2.68
CA VAL A 205 -33.30 -6.86 -2.26
C VAL A 205 -33.19 -5.53 -3.01
N ASP A 206 -33.02 -4.45 -2.27
CA ASP A 206 -32.58 -3.13 -2.76
C ASP A 206 -31.08 -2.93 -2.47
N ILE A 207 -30.54 -1.75 -2.80
CA ILE A 207 -29.12 -1.49 -2.60
C ILE A 207 -28.71 -1.43 -1.11
N GLU A 208 -29.59 -0.93 -0.23
CA GLU A 208 -29.31 -0.84 1.21
C GLU A 208 -29.18 -2.25 1.79
N LYS A 209 -30.20 -3.10 1.57
CA LYS A 209 -30.16 -4.50 2.00
C LYS A 209 -29.02 -5.27 1.34
N ALA A 210 -28.70 -4.98 0.07
CA ALA A 210 -27.58 -5.61 -0.61
C ALA A 210 -26.23 -5.34 0.06
N LEU A 211 -26.05 -4.14 0.63
CA LEU A 211 -24.86 -3.77 1.38
C LEU A 211 -24.88 -4.35 2.81
N GLU A 212 -26.02 -4.25 3.51
CA GLU A 212 -26.19 -4.75 4.88
C GLU A 212 -25.98 -6.27 4.99
N GLU A 213 -26.59 -7.04 4.08
CA GLU A 213 -26.52 -8.50 4.07
C GLU A 213 -25.44 -9.02 3.10
N SER A 214 -24.68 -8.12 2.46
CA SER A 214 -23.64 -8.47 1.50
C SER A 214 -24.17 -9.42 0.41
N VAL A 215 -25.31 -9.11 -0.21
CA VAL A 215 -25.98 -9.96 -1.19
C VAL A 215 -25.18 -10.02 -2.49
N ASP A 216 -24.68 -11.18 -2.90
CA ASP A 216 -23.83 -11.31 -4.09
C ASP A 216 -24.61 -11.15 -5.39
N THR A 217 -25.83 -11.70 -5.47
CA THR A 217 -26.61 -11.70 -6.70
C THR A 217 -27.00 -10.31 -7.18
N PHE A 218 -27.23 -9.37 -6.25
CA PHE A 218 -27.46 -7.97 -6.59
C PHE A 218 -26.26 -7.37 -7.32
N PHE A 219 -25.05 -7.64 -6.83
CA PHE A 219 -23.79 -7.15 -7.39
C PHE A 219 -23.34 -7.90 -8.66
N TYR A 220 -23.71 -9.18 -8.83
CA TYR A 220 -23.53 -9.89 -10.11
C TYR A 220 -24.28 -9.19 -11.24
N GLN A 221 -25.53 -8.80 -11.01
CA GLN A 221 -26.31 -8.07 -11.99
C GLN A 221 -25.74 -6.66 -12.23
N ILE A 222 -25.31 -5.93 -11.18
CA ILE A 222 -24.62 -4.64 -11.34
C ILE A 222 -23.39 -4.78 -12.24
N ALA A 223 -22.54 -5.77 -11.99
CA ALA A 223 -21.33 -5.99 -12.79
C ALA A 223 -21.66 -6.34 -14.25
N TYR A 224 -22.73 -7.10 -14.49
CA TYR A 224 -23.22 -7.36 -15.82
C TYR A 224 -23.70 -6.07 -16.53
N ASP A 225 -24.44 -5.22 -15.85
CA ASP A 225 -25.03 -3.98 -16.41
C ASP A 225 -23.97 -2.89 -16.64
N LEU A 226 -22.98 -2.77 -15.76
CA LEU A 226 -21.84 -1.87 -15.96
C LEU A 226 -20.94 -2.34 -17.10
N GLY A 227 -20.70 -3.65 -17.19
CA GLY A 227 -19.61 -4.20 -17.99
C GLY A 227 -18.24 -3.89 -17.39
N ILE A 228 -17.20 -4.61 -17.87
CA ILE A 228 -15.87 -4.51 -17.27
C ILE A 228 -15.23 -3.14 -17.46
N ASP A 229 -15.50 -2.47 -18.58
CA ASP A 229 -14.82 -1.21 -18.91
C ASP A 229 -15.19 -0.13 -17.90
N ARG A 230 -16.49 0.16 -17.72
CA ARG A 230 -16.99 1.09 -16.70
C ARG A 230 -16.61 0.64 -15.29
N LEU A 231 -16.81 -0.64 -14.96
CA LEU A 231 -16.48 -1.17 -13.63
C LEU A 231 -14.99 -0.95 -13.28
N SER A 232 -14.08 -1.28 -14.19
CA SER A 232 -12.64 -1.11 -13.98
C SER A 232 -12.23 0.35 -13.90
N THR A 233 -12.76 1.23 -14.76
CA THR A 233 -12.50 2.68 -14.70
C THR A 233 -12.89 3.27 -13.36
N TRP A 234 -14.10 2.95 -12.86
CA TRP A 234 -14.54 3.43 -11.54
C TRP A 234 -13.66 2.89 -10.42
N MET A 235 -13.35 1.59 -10.42
CA MET A 235 -12.54 1.01 -9.33
C MET A 235 -11.09 1.52 -9.35
N GLN A 236 -10.55 1.88 -10.53
CA GLN A 236 -9.26 2.56 -10.64
C GLN A 236 -9.29 3.98 -10.05
N GLN A 237 -10.40 4.72 -10.19
CA GLN A 237 -10.55 6.03 -9.55
C GLN A 237 -10.55 5.94 -8.02
N PHE A 238 -11.06 4.85 -7.45
CA PHE A 238 -10.91 4.53 -6.01
C PHE A 238 -9.49 4.08 -5.61
N GLY A 239 -8.56 3.93 -6.57
CA GLY A 239 -7.16 3.57 -6.35
C GLY A 239 -6.83 2.09 -6.52
N PHE A 240 -7.78 1.24 -6.92
CA PHE A 240 -7.49 -0.19 -7.14
C PHE A 240 -6.70 -0.43 -8.43
N GLY A 241 -5.69 -1.29 -8.35
CA GLY A 241 -4.87 -1.66 -9.51
C GLY A 241 -3.70 -0.72 -9.80
N ASP A 242 -3.47 0.29 -8.95
CA ASP A 242 -2.29 1.15 -8.99
C ASP A 242 -1.67 1.33 -7.61
N TYR A 243 -0.49 1.95 -7.53
CA TYR A 243 0.14 2.29 -6.26
C TYR A 243 -0.73 3.26 -5.45
N SER A 244 -0.77 3.11 -4.13
CA SER A 244 -1.59 3.96 -3.26
C SER A 244 -1.02 5.37 -3.12
N GLY A 245 0.27 5.55 -3.40
CA GLY A 245 1.01 6.79 -3.13
C GLY A 245 1.66 6.81 -1.75
N ILE A 246 1.57 5.71 -0.99
CA ILE A 246 2.24 5.63 0.31
C ILE A 246 3.74 5.86 0.19
N ASP A 247 4.29 6.51 1.20
CA ASP A 247 5.71 6.81 1.38
C ASP A 247 6.54 5.57 1.77
N LEU A 248 6.39 4.49 0.99
CA LEU A 248 7.14 3.24 1.06
C LEU A 248 7.42 2.69 -0.34
N TYR A 249 8.65 2.19 -0.57
CA TYR A 249 8.98 1.53 -1.84
C TYR A 249 8.46 0.10 -1.95
N GLU A 250 8.22 -0.57 -0.83
CA GLU A 250 7.73 -1.95 -0.80
C GLU A 250 6.22 -2.01 -1.02
N GLU A 251 5.76 -1.73 -2.23
CA GLU A 251 4.34 -1.74 -2.59
C GLU A 251 4.03 -2.59 -3.83
N SER A 252 2.83 -3.16 -3.88
CA SER A 252 2.29 -3.80 -5.06
C SER A 252 1.09 -3.04 -5.60
N LYS A 253 1.01 -2.89 -6.93
CA LYS A 253 -0.19 -2.42 -7.63
C LYS A 253 -1.39 -3.38 -7.50
N ALA A 254 -1.15 -4.62 -7.07
CA ALA A 254 -2.13 -5.71 -7.15
C ALA A 254 -2.72 -5.82 -8.58
N ASN A 255 -4.03 -6.02 -8.74
CA ASN A 255 -4.62 -6.13 -10.06
C ASN A 255 -6.10 -5.70 -10.10
N MET A 256 -6.41 -4.59 -10.77
CA MET A 256 -7.77 -4.29 -11.23
C MET A 256 -7.90 -4.74 -12.69
N PRO A 257 -8.64 -5.83 -12.98
CA PRO A 257 -8.62 -6.42 -14.31
C PRO A 257 -9.32 -5.55 -15.36
N THR A 258 -8.71 -5.47 -16.54
CA THR A 258 -9.29 -4.86 -17.74
C THR A 258 -9.21 -5.83 -18.93
N ARG A 259 -9.84 -5.47 -20.05
CA ARG A 259 -9.76 -6.27 -21.29
C ARG A 259 -8.33 -6.33 -21.81
N GLU A 260 -7.63 -5.20 -21.80
CA GLU A 260 -6.25 -5.03 -22.26
C GLU A 260 -5.32 -5.85 -21.39
N TRP A 261 -5.51 -5.79 -20.06
CA TRP A 261 -4.76 -6.59 -19.10
C TRP A 261 -4.91 -8.09 -19.39
N LYS A 262 -6.14 -8.59 -19.58
CA LYS A 262 -6.38 -10.01 -19.84
C LYS A 262 -5.75 -10.44 -21.18
N MET A 263 -5.89 -9.62 -22.21
CA MET A 263 -5.28 -9.89 -23.53
C MET A 263 -3.76 -9.94 -23.43
N ALA A 264 -3.13 -8.99 -22.73
CA ALA A 264 -1.68 -8.96 -22.54
C ALA A 264 -1.17 -10.15 -21.72
N ARG A 265 -1.87 -10.50 -20.63
CA ARG A 265 -1.45 -11.52 -19.66
C ARG A 265 -1.72 -12.95 -20.11
N HIS A 266 -2.85 -13.17 -20.77
CA HIS A 266 -3.39 -14.50 -21.09
C HIS A 266 -3.64 -14.74 -22.58
N ARG A 267 -3.41 -13.76 -23.46
CA ARG A 267 -3.61 -13.87 -24.92
C ARG A 267 -5.02 -14.34 -25.29
N THR A 268 -6.01 -13.99 -24.47
CA THR A 268 -7.42 -14.33 -24.66
C THR A 268 -8.29 -13.09 -24.50
N PRO A 269 -9.39 -12.98 -25.26
CA PRO A 269 -10.31 -11.86 -25.12
C PRO A 269 -11.08 -11.93 -23.78
N TRP A 270 -11.67 -10.80 -23.40
CA TRP A 270 -12.56 -10.71 -22.26
C TRP A 270 -13.92 -11.33 -22.59
N TYR A 271 -14.37 -12.28 -21.77
CA TYR A 271 -15.70 -12.88 -21.87
C TYR A 271 -16.63 -12.26 -20.83
N LYS A 272 -17.93 -12.19 -21.12
CA LYS A 272 -18.92 -11.64 -20.18
C LYS A 272 -18.89 -12.31 -18.80
N GLY A 273 -18.58 -13.62 -18.76
CA GLY A 273 -18.45 -14.37 -17.51
C GLY A 273 -17.27 -13.96 -16.64
N ASP A 274 -16.24 -13.32 -17.20
CA ASP A 274 -15.11 -12.82 -16.43
C ASP A 274 -15.49 -11.58 -15.60
N THR A 275 -16.50 -10.81 -16.03
CA THR A 275 -16.96 -9.60 -15.32
C THR A 275 -17.71 -9.94 -14.04
N ILE A 276 -18.46 -11.04 -14.02
CA ILE A 276 -19.43 -11.33 -12.95
C ILE A 276 -18.75 -11.49 -11.58
N PRO A 277 -17.65 -12.25 -11.43
CA PRO A 277 -16.94 -12.34 -10.15
C PRO A 277 -16.30 -11.02 -9.70
N VAL A 278 -15.96 -10.13 -10.63
CA VAL A 278 -15.39 -8.80 -10.31
C VAL A 278 -16.42 -7.95 -9.55
N GLY A 279 -17.72 -8.14 -9.82
CA GLY A 279 -18.81 -7.49 -9.10
C GLY A 279 -18.83 -7.72 -7.59
N ILE A 280 -18.17 -8.78 -7.11
CA ILE A 280 -18.06 -9.10 -5.68
C ILE A 280 -16.59 -9.11 -5.21
N GLY A 281 -15.70 -8.41 -5.92
CA GLY A 281 -14.28 -8.33 -5.57
C GLY A 281 -13.51 -9.63 -5.74
N GLN A 282 -13.95 -10.52 -6.63
CA GLN A 282 -13.30 -11.81 -6.92
C GLN A 282 -12.87 -11.91 -8.39
N GLY A 283 -12.62 -13.14 -8.86
CA GLY A 283 -12.12 -13.42 -10.20
C GLY A 283 -10.67 -13.03 -10.34
N TYR A 284 -10.38 -12.13 -11.28
CA TYR A 284 -9.03 -11.61 -11.50
C TYR A 284 -8.66 -10.45 -10.59
N TRP A 285 -9.62 -9.89 -9.84
CA TRP A 285 -9.36 -8.73 -8.99
C TRP A 285 -8.60 -9.13 -7.73
N THR A 286 -7.46 -8.48 -7.52
CA THR A 286 -6.75 -8.47 -6.25
C THR A 286 -6.42 -7.05 -5.81
N ALA A 287 -6.33 -6.85 -4.50
CA ALA A 287 -5.98 -5.59 -3.87
C ALA A 287 -5.02 -5.82 -2.68
N THR A 288 -4.39 -4.74 -2.23
CA THR A 288 -3.64 -4.70 -0.97
C THR A 288 -4.48 -4.09 0.15
N PRO A 289 -4.19 -4.39 1.44
CA PRO A 289 -4.87 -3.74 2.56
C PRO A 289 -4.78 -2.20 2.51
N ILE A 290 -3.65 -1.64 2.07
CA ILE A 290 -3.50 -0.17 1.92
C ILE A 290 -4.42 0.39 0.82
N GLN A 291 -4.62 -0.33 -0.30
CA GLN A 291 -5.59 0.07 -1.33
C GLN A 291 -7.02 0.06 -0.81
N ILE A 292 -7.39 -0.95 0.00
CA ILE A 292 -8.73 -1.01 0.62
C ILE A 292 -8.93 0.16 1.60
N ALA A 293 -7.91 0.48 2.40
CA ALA A 293 -7.95 1.61 3.32
C ALA A 293 -8.09 2.96 2.58
N LYS A 294 -7.29 3.18 1.53
CA LYS A 294 -7.39 4.36 0.65
C LYS A 294 -8.79 4.48 0.04
N ALA A 295 -9.30 3.42 -0.58
CA ALA A 295 -10.63 3.44 -1.20
C ALA A 295 -11.74 3.75 -0.17
N THR A 296 -11.60 3.25 1.05
CA THR A 296 -12.54 3.53 2.15
C THR A 296 -12.50 5.01 2.54
N SER A 297 -11.32 5.61 2.61
CA SER A 297 -11.19 7.05 2.89
C SER A 297 -11.80 7.90 1.76
N VAL A 298 -11.57 7.53 0.50
CA VAL A 298 -12.21 8.20 -0.65
C VAL A 298 -13.72 8.19 -0.53
N LEU A 299 -14.31 7.06 -0.13
CA LEU A 299 -15.74 6.94 0.10
C LEU A 299 -16.24 7.83 1.25
N ILE A 300 -15.48 7.92 2.35
CA ILE A 300 -15.82 8.76 3.51
C ILE A 300 -15.74 10.25 3.15
N ASN A 301 -14.84 10.65 2.25
CA ASN A 301 -14.60 12.04 1.87
C ASN A 301 -15.26 12.45 0.56
N ASP A 302 -16.38 11.84 0.18
CA ASP A 302 -17.18 12.20 -0.99
C ASP A 302 -16.36 12.30 -2.29
N GLY A 303 -15.45 11.33 -2.50
CA GLY A 303 -14.64 11.25 -3.73
C GLY A 303 -13.34 12.05 -3.73
N LYS A 304 -12.96 12.72 -2.63
CA LYS A 304 -11.61 13.29 -2.49
C LYS A 304 -10.58 12.17 -2.38
N VAL A 305 -9.52 12.25 -3.18
CA VAL A 305 -8.49 11.22 -3.26
C VAL A 305 -7.16 11.77 -2.76
N MET A 306 -6.66 11.20 -1.66
CA MET A 306 -5.37 11.55 -1.06
C MET A 306 -4.47 10.30 -1.02
N ALA A 307 -3.16 10.50 -0.93
CA ALA A 307 -2.21 9.42 -0.66
C ALA A 307 -2.20 9.11 0.84
N PRO A 308 -2.24 7.83 1.26
CA PRO A 308 -1.91 7.46 2.62
C PRO A 308 -0.49 7.88 2.99
N GLN A 309 -0.29 8.63 4.08
CA GLN A 309 1.01 9.22 4.40
C GLN A 309 1.49 8.86 5.82
N LEU A 310 2.70 8.30 5.94
CA LEU A 310 3.35 8.04 7.22
C LEU A 310 4.06 9.29 7.77
N LEU A 311 4.68 10.11 6.92
CA LEU A 311 5.38 11.32 7.31
C LEU A 311 4.39 12.39 7.80
N HIS A 312 4.67 12.96 8.98
CA HIS A 312 3.97 14.12 9.53
C HIS A 312 4.75 15.41 9.25
N SER A 313 6.02 15.44 9.63
CA SER A 313 6.89 16.61 9.49
C SER A 313 8.35 16.21 9.45
N LYS A 314 9.19 17.14 8.98
CA LYS A 314 10.65 17.07 9.04
C LYS A 314 11.14 18.17 9.97
N ILE A 315 12.14 17.88 10.78
CA ILE A 315 12.78 18.87 11.67
C ILE A 315 14.18 19.10 11.14
N HIS A 316 14.40 20.31 10.61
CA HIS A 316 15.69 20.74 10.09
C HIS A 316 16.55 21.28 11.23
N HIS A 317 17.79 20.82 11.28
CA HIS A 317 18.77 21.32 12.24
C HIS A 317 19.62 22.43 11.62
N SER A 318 19.58 23.61 12.22
CA SER A 318 20.43 24.74 11.83
C SER A 318 21.10 25.38 13.05
N ASP A 319 22.17 26.15 12.81
CA ASP A 319 22.86 26.90 13.86
C ASP A 319 21.96 27.94 14.55
N GLU A 320 20.87 28.36 13.89
CA GLU A 320 19.88 29.32 14.40
C GLU A 320 18.74 28.65 15.19
N GLY A 321 18.71 27.31 15.22
CA GLY A 321 17.69 26.50 15.89
C GLY A 321 17.05 25.47 14.97
N ASN A 322 16.12 24.70 15.53
CA ASN A 322 15.36 23.70 14.79
C ASN A 322 14.11 24.34 14.15
N THR A 323 13.85 24.04 12.88
CA THR A 323 12.59 24.40 12.21
C THR A 323 11.81 23.16 11.81
N GLU A 324 10.49 23.20 11.98
CA GLU A 324 9.60 22.10 11.61
C GLU A 324 8.87 22.42 10.31
N GLU A 325 9.01 21.55 9.31
CA GLU A 325 8.29 21.59 8.04
C GLU A 325 7.25 20.47 8.02
N VAL A 326 5.96 20.83 8.07
CA VAL A 326 4.87 19.86 7.96
C VAL A 326 4.82 19.32 6.53
N ALA A 327 4.73 18.00 6.41
CA ALA A 327 4.68 17.35 5.11
C ALA A 327 3.40 17.70 4.36
N GLU A 328 3.53 18.03 3.08
CA GLU A 328 2.37 18.22 2.21
C GLU A 328 1.68 16.88 1.93
N VAL A 329 0.35 16.91 1.90
CA VAL A 329 -0.48 15.74 1.55
C VAL A 329 -0.56 15.64 0.03
N GLU A 330 -0.10 14.53 -0.54
CA GLU A 330 -0.26 14.27 -1.97
C GLU A 330 -1.74 14.00 -2.29
N THR A 331 -2.31 14.81 -3.19
CA THR A 331 -3.70 14.69 -3.63
C THR A 331 -3.79 14.26 -5.09
N PHE A 332 -4.80 13.47 -5.43
CA PHE A 332 -5.11 13.06 -6.79
C PHE A 332 -6.40 13.74 -7.27
N PRO A 333 -6.69 13.76 -8.59
CA PRO A 333 -7.95 14.26 -9.10
C PRO A 333 -9.14 13.59 -8.39
N PRO A 334 -10.12 14.36 -7.90
CA PRO A 334 -11.26 13.79 -7.19
C PRO A 334 -12.15 12.98 -8.13
N ILE A 335 -12.82 11.98 -7.56
CA ILE A 335 -13.91 11.28 -8.25
C ILE A 335 -15.07 12.26 -8.38
N THR A 336 -15.46 12.55 -9.61
CA THR A 336 -16.56 13.48 -9.91
C THR A 336 -17.75 12.73 -10.49
N GLY A 337 -18.93 13.02 -9.95
CA GLY A 337 -20.16 12.40 -10.37
C GLY A 337 -21.26 12.56 -9.34
#